data_AF-A0A3D4CAN0-F1
#
_entry.id   AF-A0A3D4CAN0-F1
#
_cell.length_a   1.000
_cell.length_b   1.000
_cell.length_c   1.000
_cell.angle_alpha   90.00
_cell.angle_beta   90.00
_cell.angle_gamma   90.00
#
_symmetry.space_group_name_H-M   'P 1'
#
loop_
_entity.id
_entity.type
_entity.pdbx_description
1 polymer ?
#
loop_
_entity_poly.entity_id
_entity_poly.type
_entity_poly.pdbx_seq_one_letter_code
_entity_poly.pdbx_strand_id
1 'polypeptide(L)'
;MPLFDFLTDDDGNILTTDVSDSIRSFITAILAVLKDSAFDDEFILLILKRLESLGYNITVNDNEVWLIAFSVSEVVSHIKNICNISTIPKELNHIVIERAVGNVLYNVKSTGQSDNLPIDLETAVKSVQTGDTNVTFAIGEGSMTDEQRFDAIVSFLLNTGEGELICFRKIKW
;
A
#
# COMPACT_ATOMS: atom_id res chain seq x y z
N MET A 1 -2.71 -17.22 -6.86
CA MET A 1 -3.84 -16.71 -7.65
C MET A 1 -4.05 -15.30 -7.14
N PRO A 2 -3.79 -14.27 -7.96
CA PRO A 2 -3.90 -12.91 -7.49
C PRO A 2 -5.36 -12.59 -7.16
N LEU A 3 -5.54 -11.71 -6.18
CA LEU A 3 -6.82 -11.41 -5.53
C LEU A 3 -7.81 -10.79 -6.52
N PHE A 4 -7.35 -10.21 -7.63
CA PHE A 4 -8.20 -9.51 -8.61
C PHE A 4 -8.15 -10.06 -10.06
N ASP A 5 -7.64 -11.29 -10.30
CA ASP A 5 -7.47 -11.88 -11.65
C ASP A 5 -8.78 -12.18 -12.44
N PHE A 6 -9.92 -11.60 -12.07
CA PHE A 6 -11.22 -11.88 -12.68
C PHE A 6 -12.06 -10.63 -13.01
N LEU A 7 -11.43 -9.50 -13.31
CA LEU A 7 -12.16 -8.23 -13.40
C LEU A 7 -12.34 -7.60 -14.78
N THR A 8 -12.36 -8.39 -15.86
CA THR A 8 -13.04 -7.99 -17.10
C THR A 8 -13.49 -9.23 -17.89
N ASP A 9 -14.74 -9.26 -18.36
CA ASP A 9 -15.08 -10.09 -19.53
C ASP A 9 -14.30 -9.59 -20.76
N ASP A 10 -14.39 -10.31 -21.89
CA ASP A 10 -13.73 -9.95 -23.17
C ASP A 10 -14.14 -8.54 -23.68
N ASP A 11 -15.15 -7.93 -23.05
CA ASP A 11 -15.71 -6.60 -23.34
C ASP A 11 -15.33 -5.51 -22.30
N GLY A 12 -14.54 -5.84 -21.27
CA GLY A 12 -14.06 -4.86 -20.28
C GLY A 12 -15.00 -4.60 -19.09
N ASN A 13 -16.02 -5.43 -18.87
CA ASN A 13 -16.95 -5.27 -17.73
C ASN A 13 -16.54 -6.09 -16.51
N ILE A 14 -16.65 -5.47 -15.33
CA ILE A 14 -16.39 -6.07 -14.02
C ILE A 14 -17.47 -7.15 -13.75
N LEU A 15 -17.10 -8.42 -13.61
CA LEU A 15 -18.01 -9.52 -13.28
C LEU A 15 -18.30 -9.54 -11.75
N THR A 16 -19.53 -9.16 -11.35
CA THR A 16 -19.84 -8.72 -9.97
C THR A 16 -20.39 -9.75 -8.98
N THR A 17 -20.54 -11.05 -9.28
CA THR A 17 -21.44 -11.88 -8.44
C THR A 17 -20.83 -12.95 -7.53
N ASP A 18 -19.64 -13.51 -7.81
CA ASP A 18 -19.06 -14.55 -6.93
C ASP A 18 -17.71 -14.16 -6.29
N VAL A 19 -16.98 -13.21 -6.88
CA VAL A 19 -15.73 -12.62 -6.34
C VAL A 19 -16.02 -11.60 -5.22
N SER A 20 -17.28 -11.16 -5.12
CA SER A 20 -17.80 -10.12 -4.23
C SER A 20 -17.63 -10.43 -2.74
N ASP A 21 -17.89 -11.66 -2.30
CA ASP A 21 -18.12 -11.90 -0.86
C ASP A 21 -16.83 -12.15 -0.08
N SER A 22 -15.85 -12.81 -0.70
CA SER A 22 -14.54 -13.04 -0.06
C SER A 22 -13.76 -11.74 0.11
N ILE A 23 -13.73 -10.91 -0.94
CA ILE A 23 -13.07 -9.59 -0.88
C ILE A 23 -13.81 -8.65 0.08
N ARG A 24 -15.15 -8.62 0.06
CA ARG A 24 -15.92 -7.83 1.03
C ARG A 24 -15.69 -8.30 2.46
N SER A 25 -15.66 -9.61 2.69
CA SER A 25 -15.36 -10.18 4.00
C SER A 25 -13.96 -9.79 4.48
N PHE A 26 -12.97 -9.84 3.59
CA PHE A 26 -11.59 -9.44 3.88
C PHE A 26 -11.49 -7.94 4.21
N ILE A 27 -12.12 -7.07 3.41
CA ILE A 27 -12.20 -5.63 3.68
C ILE A 27 -12.89 -5.36 5.02
N THR A 28 -13.99 -6.04 5.29
CA THR A 28 -14.73 -5.92 6.55
C THR A 28 -13.86 -6.34 7.74
N ALA A 29 -13.07 -7.41 7.61
CA ALA A 29 -12.14 -7.86 8.64
C ALA A 29 -11.03 -6.82 8.90
N ILE A 30 -10.47 -6.21 7.85
CA ILE A 30 -9.47 -5.14 7.98
C ILE A 30 -10.06 -3.92 8.70
N LEU A 31 -11.24 -3.46 8.28
CA LEU A 31 -11.92 -2.33 8.91
C LEU A 31 -12.26 -2.60 10.38
N ALA A 32 -12.65 -3.83 10.71
CA ALA A 32 -12.92 -4.25 12.08
C ALA A 32 -11.66 -4.19 12.97
N VAL A 33 -10.47 -4.42 12.42
CA VAL A 33 -9.19 -4.29 13.13
C VAL A 33 -8.79 -2.82 13.28
N LEU A 34 -8.96 -2.01 12.22
CA LEU A 34 -8.58 -0.58 12.22
C LEU A 34 -9.37 0.26 13.24
N LYS A 35 -10.67 -0.02 13.41
CA LYS A 35 -11.56 0.71 14.33
C LYS A 35 -11.54 2.24 14.16
N ASP A 36 -11.19 2.73 12.98
CA ASP A 36 -11.16 4.16 12.65
C ASP A 36 -12.20 4.44 11.56
N SER A 37 -13.20 5.28 11.88
CA SER A 37 -14.29 5.63 10.97
C SER A 37 -13.87 6.56 9.84
N ALA A 38 -12.61 7.01 9.81
CA ALA A 38 -12.06 7.80 8.73
C ALA A 38 -11.84 6.99 7.43
N PHE A 39 -11.80 5.65 7.51
CA PHE A 39 -11.54 4.77 6.37
C PHE A 39 -12.79 4.00 5.97
N ASP A 40 -13.08 4.01 4.67
CA ASP A 40 -14.20 3.30 4.06
C ASP A 40 -13.71 2.10 3.22
N ASP A 41 -14.66 1.31 2.71
CA ASP A 41 -14.38 0.14 1.88
C ASP A 41 -13.56 0.51 0.63
N GLU A 42 -13.83 1.69 0.04
CA GLU A 42 -13.13 2.20 -1.14
C GLU A 42 -11.65 2.48 -0.84
N PHE A 43 -11.35 3.07 0.31
CA PHE A 43 -9.98 3.31 0.75
C PHE A 43 -9.17 2.02 0.89
N ILE A 44 -9.75 0.99 1.54
CA ILE A 44 -9.07 -0.31 1.68
C ILE A 44 -8.90 -0.98 0.31
N LEU A 45 -9.91 -0.91 -0.56
CA LEU A 45 -9.84 -1.44 -1.90
C LEU A 45 -8.69 -0.83 -2.72
N LEU A 46 -8.43 0.48 -2.58
CA LEU A 46 -7.32 1.15 -3.24
C LEU A 46 -5.95 0.66 -2.75
N ILE A 47 -5.80 0.39 -1.45
CA ILE A 47 -4.57 -0.19 -0.89
C ILE A 47 -4.30 -1.57 -1.49
N LEU A 48 -5.33 -2.42 -1.53
CA LEU A 48 -5.21 -3.78 -2.08
C LEU A 48 -4.83 -3.75 -3.56
N LYS A 49 -5.50 -2.90 -4.36
CA LYS A 49 -5.16 -2.70 -5.78
C LYS A 49 -3.74 -2.17 -5.96
N ARG A 50 -3.29 -1.27 -5.08
CA ARG A 50 -1.94 -0.71 -5.13
C ARG A 50 -0.88 -1.77 -4.84
N LEU A 51 -1.09 -2.63 -3.84
CA LEU A 51 -0.23 -3.78 -3.55
C LEU A 51 -0.10 -4.71 -4.76
N GLU A 52 -1.22 -5.04 -5.41
CA GLU A 52 -1.19 -5.87 -6.61
C GLU A 52 -0.49 -5.21 -7.79
N SER A 53 -0.65 -3.89 -7.96
CA SER A 53 0.06 -3.16 -9.03
C SER A 53 1.58 -3.19 -8.88
N LEU A 54 2.09 -3.51 -7.69
CA LEU A 54 3.50 -3.71 -7.41
C LEU A 54 3.92 -5.18 -7.55
N GLY A 55 2.99 -6.10 -7.86
CA GLY A 55 3.25 -7.53 -7.98
C GLY A 55 3.22 -8.28 -6.64
N TYR A 56 2.60 -7.71 -5.59
CA TYR A 56 2.40 -8.41 -4.33
C TYR A 56 1.22 -9.39 -4.42
N ASN A 57 1.43 -10.67 -4.14
CA ASN A 57 0.38 -11.69 -4.15
C ASN A 57 -0.33 -11.77 -2.79
N ILE A 58 -1.46 -11.06 -2.67
CA ILE A 58 -2.28 -11.04 -1.46
C ILE A 58 -2.96 -12.40 -1.26
N THR A 59 -2.83 -12.98 -0.07
CA THR A 59 -3.53 -14.21 0.31
C THR A 59 -4.59 -13.90 1.35
N VAL A 60 -5.85 -14.26 1.11
CA VAL A 60 -6.95 -14.03 2.07
C VAL A 60 -6.76 -14.92 3.29
N ASN A 61 -6.11 -14.40 4.32
CA ASN A 61 -5.89 -15.08 5.61
C ASN A 61 -5.81 -14.05 6.75
N ASP A 62 -5.98 -14.51 7.99
CA ASP A 62 -6.01 -13.65 9.17
C ASP A 62 -4.69 -12.89 9.42
N ASN A 63 -3.55 -13.47 9.01
CA ASN A 63 -2.25 -12.82 9.16
C ASN A 63 -2.11 -11.62 8.21
N GLU A 64 -2.57 -11.76 6.96
CA GLU A 64 -2.58 -10.67 5.98
C GLU A 64 -3.58 -9.57 6.37
N VAL A 65 -4.77 -9.95 6.88
CA VAL A 65 -5.71 -8.98 7.47
C VAL A 65 -5.00 -8.15 8.54
N TRP A 66 -4.35 -8.84 9.48
CA TRP A 66 -3.65 -8.18 10.59
C TRP A 66 -2.50 -7.32 10.09
N LEU A 67 -1.67 -7.83 9.17
CA LEU A 67 -0.51 -7.14 8.62
C LEU A 67 -0.91 -5.83 7.92
N ILE A 68 -1.93 -5.88 7.06
CA ILE A 68 -2.41 -4.70 6.34
C ILE A 68 -3.02 -3.70 7.32
N ALA A 69 -3.91 -4.15 8.22
CA ALA A 69 -4.54 -3.28 9.21
C ALA A 69 -3.52 -2.64 10.16
N PHE A 70 -2.52 -3.41 10.60
CA PHE A 70 -1.43 -2.93 11.44
C PHE A 70 -0.59 -1.87 10.70
N SER A 71 -0.19 -2.17 9.46
CA SER A 71 0.63 -1.27 8.64
C SER A 71 -0.08 0.06 8.35
N VAL A 72 -1.38 0.01 8.06
CA VAL A 72 -2.22 1.22 7.92
C VAL A 72 -2.31 1.98 9.23
N SER A 73 -2.58 1.30 10.35
CA SER A 73 -2.69 1.94 11.67
C SER A 73 -1.41 2.69 12.06
N GLU A 74 -0.25 2.09 11.80
CA GLU A 74 1.05 2.69 12.08
C GLU A 74 1.29 3.95 11.24
N VAL A 75 1.04 3.89 9.93
CA VAL A 75 1.17 5.03 9.03
C VAL A 75 0.22 6.16 9.43
N VAL A 76 -1.02 5.83 9.74
CA VAL A 76 -2.03 6.80 10.19
C VAL A 76 -1.60 7.46 11.51
N SER A 77 -1.10 6.67 12.46
CA SER A 77 -0.55 7.19 13.72
C SER A 77 0.64 8.12 13.48
N HIS A 78 1.56 7.73 12.60
CA HIS A 78 2.73 8.52 12.23
C HIS A 78 2.34 9.87 11.61
N ILE A 79 1.42 9.88 10.64
CA ILE A 79 0.92 11.11 10.01
C ILE A 79 0.18 11.98 11.04
N LYS A 80 -0.68 11.39 11.88
CA LYS A 80 -1.38 12.10 12.97
C LYS A 80 -0.38 12.79 13.92
N ASN A 81 0.72 12.11 14.25
CA ASN A 81 1.77 12.65 15.12
C ASN A 81 2.57 13.78 14.46
N ILE A 82 3.02 13.59 13.22
CA ILE A 82 3.76 14.63 12.47
C ILE A 82 2.92 15.89 12.28
N CYS A 83 1.68 15.71 11.85
CA CYS A 83 0.78 16.83 11.57
C CYS A 83 0.11 17.36 12.85
N ASN A 84 0.20 16.65 13.97
CA ASN A 84 -0.51 16.94 15.22
C ASN A 84 -2.03 17.13 14.99
N ILE A 85 -2.64 16.15 14.32
CA ILE A 85 -4.07 16.09 14.00
C ILE A 85 -4.70 14.83 14.58
N SER A 86 -5.99 14.90 14.94
CA SER A 86 -6.74 13.76 15.48
C SER A 86 -7.35 12.87 14.39
N THR A 87 -7.61 13.43 13.21
CA THR A 87 -8.33 12.79 12.11
C THR A 87 -7.60 13.12 10.81
N ILE A 88 -7.43 12.11 9.95
CA ILE A 88 -6.77 12.29 8.66
C ILE A 88 -7.75 12.95 7.68
N PRO A 89 -7.42 14.11 7.07
CA PRO A 89 -8.22 14.68 6.00
C PRO A 89 -8.11 13.83 4.74
N LYS A 90 -9.20 13.77 3.95
CA LYS A 90 -9.28 12.98 2.71
C LYS A 90 -8.19 13.32 1.70
N GLU A 91 -7.70 14.56 1.70
CA GLU A 91 -6.61 15.04 0.85
C GLU A 91 -5.31 14.23 1.07
N LEU A 92 -5.07 13.74 2.29
CA LEU A 92 -3.92 12.91 2.62
C LEU A 92 -4.12 11.42 2.31
N ASN A 93 -5.29 10.98 1.86
CA ASN A 93 -5.58 9.56 1.64
C ASN A 93 -4.58 8.93 0.66
N HIS A 94 -4.20 9.64 -0.41
CA HIS A 94 -3.23 9.14 -1.37
C HIS A 94 -1.85 8.88 -0.73
N ILE A 95 -1.41 9.75 0.19
CA ILE A 95 -0.18 9.57 0.98
C ILE A 95 -0.29 8.38 1.92
N VAL A 96 -1.43 8.24 2.61
CA VAL A 96 -1.67 7.11 3.50
C VAL A 96 -1.63 5.80 2.71
N ILE A 97 -2.24 5.74 1.53
CA ILE A 97 -2.26 4.55 0.67
C ILE A 97 -0.83 4.17 0.27
N GLU A 98 -0.04 5.09 -0.29
CA GLU A 98 1.32 4.82 -0.73
C GLU A 98 2.22 4.38 0.45
N ARG A 99 2.14 5.09 1.58
CA ARG A 99 2.93 4.75 2.77
C ARG A 99 2.49 3.44 3.42
N ALA A 100 1.20 3.14 3.45
CA ALA A 100 0.69 1.88 3.98
C ALA A 100 1.18 0.69 3.16
N VAL A 101 1.15 0.80 1.84
CA VAL A 101 1.69 -0.21 0.92
C VAL A 101 3.19 -0.40 1.17
N GLY A 102 3.95 0.70 1.27
CA GLY A 102 5.38 0.64 1.63
C GLY A 102 5.62 -0.05 2.98
N ASN A 103 4.80 0.23 3.98
CA ASN A 103 4.94 -0.36 5.31
C ASN A 103 4.58 -1.85 5.34
N VAL A 104 3.58 -2.28 4.57
CA VAL A 104 3.29 -3.72 4.38
C VAL A 104 4.52 -4.42 3.81
N LEU A 105 5.10 -3.90 2.72
CA LEU A 105 6.27 -4.51 2.08
C LEU A 105 7.49 -4.53 3.01
N TYR A 106 7.71 -3.46 3.78
CA TYR A 106 8.76 -3.41 4.79
C TYR A 106 8.58 -4.49 5.86
N ASN A 107 7.34 -4.66 6.36
CA ASN A 107 7.03 -5.64 7.38
C ASN A 107 7.18 -7.08 6.86
N VAL A 108 6.75 -7.38 5.64
CA VAL A 108 6.94 -8.70 5.01
C VAL A 108 8.42 -9.04 4.87
N LYS A 109 9.25 -8.06 4.46
CA LYS A 109 10.71 -8.26 4.39
C LYS A 109 11.30 -8.50 5.79
N SER A 110 10.87 -7.73 6.78
CA SER A 110 11.43 -7.76 8.14
C SER A 110 11.08 -9.03 8.92
N THR A 111 9.94 -9.65 8.64
CA THR A 111 9.51 -10.91 9.29
C THR A 111 10.18 -12.15 8.70
N GLY A 112 10.95 -12.01 7.61
CA GLY A 112 11.59 -13.14 6.93
C GLY A 112 10.57 -14.13 6.35
N GLN A 113 9.34 -13.69 6.11
CA GLN A 113 8.26 -14.53 5.59
C GLN A 113 8.47 -14.94 4.12
N SER A 114 9.52 -14.43 3.46
CA SER A 114 9.82 -14.76 2.07
C SER A 114 11.32 -15.06 1.89
N ASP A 115 11.63 -16.28 1.44
CA ASP A 115 12.98 -16.65 0.96
C ASP A 115 13.33 -15.94 -0.37
N ASN A 116 12.31 -15.37 -1.04
CA ASN A 116 12.40 -14.55 -2.24
C ASN A 116 11.89 -13.13 -1.96
N LEU A 117 12.11 -12.19 -2.88
CA LEU A 117 11.54 -10.86 -2.77
C LEU A 117 10.00 -10.90 -2.78
N PRO A 118 9.33 -10.09 -1.92
CA PRO A 118 7.87 -10.13 -1.78
C PRO A 118 7.11 -9.50 -2.94
N ILE A 119 7.82 -8.88 -3.90
CA ILE A 119 7.24 -8.25 -5.09
C ILE A 119 8.04 -8.60 -6.34
N ASP A 120 7.38 -8.53 -7.50
CA ASP A 120 8.06 -8.52 -8.78
C ASP A 120 8.69 -7.15 -9.04
N LEU A 121 10.02 -7.09 -8.93
CA LEU A 121 10.82 -5.89 -9.14
C LEU A 121 10.59 -5.25 -10.52
N GLU A 122 10.42 -6.03 -11.58
CA GLU A 122 10.26 -5.47 -12.92
C GLU A 122 8.90 -4.75 -13.04
N THR A 123 7.86 -5.35 -12.49
CA THR A 123 6.51 -4.78 -12.42
C THR A 123 6.46 -3.58 -11.48
N ALA A 124 7.06 -3.67 -10.29
CA ALA A 124 7.11 -2.57 -9.32
C ALA A 124 7.84 -1.34 -9.87
N VAL A 125 8.98 -1.53 -10.54
CA VAL A 125 9.72 -0.44 -11.18
C VAL A 125 8.87 0.23 -12.27
N LYS A 126 8.19 -0.54 -13.13
CA LYS A 126 7.30 0.02 -14.16
C LYS A 126 6.11 0.77 -13.56
N SER A 127 5.52 0.24 -12.49
CA SER A 127 4.40 0.87 -11.77
C SER A 127 4.80 2.21 -11.13
N VAL A 128 5.98 2.27 -10.49
CA VAL A 128 6.54 3.52 -9.95
C VAL A 128 6.88 4.51 -11.06
N GLN A 129 7.44 4.04 -12.18
CA GLN A 129 7.77 4.90 -13.34
C GLN A 129 6.54 5.50 -14.03
N THR A 130 5.41 4.78 -14.04
CA THR A 130 4.16 5.22 -14.67
C THR A 130 3.42 6.27 -13.82
N GLY A 131 3.70 6.34 -12.51
CA GLY A 131 3.00 7.18 -11.52
C GLY A 131 3.52 8.61 -11.29
N ASP A 132 4.56 9.04 -12.01
CA ASP A 132 5.16 10.40 -12.04
C ASP A 132 6.42 10.66 -11.15
N THR A 133 7.38 11.38 -11.77
CA THR A 133 8.78 11.72 -11.43
C THR A 133 9.86 10.62 -11.57
N ASN A 134 10.69 10.76 -12.60
CA ASN A 134 12.17 10.63 -12.69
C ASN A 134 13.02 9.81 -11.67
N VAL A 135 12.48 8.81 -10.95
CA VAL A 135 13.29 7.82 -10.19
C VAL A 135 13.84 6.72 -11.13
N THR A 136 13.77 6.93 -12.44
CA THR A 136 14.34 6.09 -13.50
C THR A 136 15.85 5.94 -13.37
N PHE A 137 16.57 6.97 -12.90
CA PHE A 137 18.03 7.00 -12.96
C PHE A 137 18.76 6.33 -11.78
N ALA A 138 18.09 6.04 -10.66
CA ALA A 138 18.75 5.40 -9.50
C ALA A 138 18.44 3.89 -9.38
N ILE A 139 17.35 3.42 -9.97
CA ILE A 139 16.90 2.02 -9.87
C ILE A 139 17.32 1.19 -11.10
N GLY A 140 17.67 1.86 -12.21
CA GLY A 140 17.80 1.27 -13.55
C GLY A 140 19.20 1.05 -14.11
N GLU A 141 20.25 1.75 -13.64
CA GLU A 141 21.59 1.60 -14.24
C GLU A 141 22.70 1.62 -13.17
N GLY A 142 23.19 0.44 -12.81
CA GLY A 142 24.47 0.26 -12.12
C GLY A 142 24.41 -0.55 -10.83
N SER A 143 25.04 -1.73 -10.84
CA SER A 143 25.62 -2.46 -9.70
C SER A 143 24.78 -2.69 -8.41
N MET A 144 23.49 -2.35 -8.36
CA MET A 144 22.65 -2.60 -7.18
C MET A 144 22.13 -4.03 -7.19
N THR A 145 22.17 -4.70 -6.03
CA THR A 145 21.51 -5.99 -5.86
C THR A 145 20.00 -5.82 -5.84
N ASP A 146 19.27 -6.89 -6.12
CA ASP A 146 17.80 -6.86 -6.16
C ASP A 146 17.19 -6.45 -4.80
N GLU A 147 17.86 -6.77 -3.69
CA GLU A 147 17.47 -6.32 -2.35
C GLU A 147 17.62 -4.81 -2.17
N GLN A 148 18.69 -4.21 -2.72
CA GLN A 148 18.90 -2.77 -2.63
C GLN A 148 17.88 -1.99 -3.48
N ARG A 149 17.51 -2.55 -4.65
CA ARG A 149 16.45 -1.99 -5.50
C ARG A 149 15.10 -2.05 -4.80
N PHE A 150 14.80 -3.17 -4.13
CA PHE A 150 13.61 -3.29 -3.29
C PHE A 150 13.60 -2.27 -2.15
N ASP A 151 14.72 -2.12 -1.42
CA ASP A 151 14.83 -1.15 -0.34
C ASP A 151 14.63 0.29 -0.82
N ALA A 152 15.09 0.62 -2.02
CA ALA A 152 14.86 1.92 -2.63
C ALA A 152 13.37 2.16 -2.92
N ILE A 153 12.65 1.17 -3.46
CA ILE A 153 11.21 1.26 -3.73
C ILE A 153 10.43 1.42 -2.41
N VAL A 154 10.72 0.58 -1.41
CA VAL A 154 10.07 0.66 -0.09
C VAL A 154 10.35 2.02 0.55
N SER A 155 11.59 2.49 0.51
CA SER A 155 11.97 3.80 1.04
C SER A 155 11.25 4.93 0.32
N PHE A 156 11.09 4.84 -1.01
CA PHE A 156 10.31 5.81 -1.77
C PHE A 156 8.85 5.85 -1.29
N LEU A 157 8.17 4.71 -1.24
CA LEU A 157 6.77 4.59 -0.82
C LEU A 157 6.55 5.13 0.61
N LEU A 158 7.46 4.81 1.54
CA LEU A 158 7.38 5.26 2.93
C LEU A 158 7.55 6.78 3.10
N ASN A 159 8.26 7.44 2.18
CA ASN A 159 8.54 8.88 2.23
C ASN A 159 7.66 9.70 1.26
N THR A 160 6.75 9.08 0.54
CA THR A 160 5.82 9.78 -0.37
C THR A 160 5.06 10.89 0.34
N GLY A 161 4.98 12.07 -0.27
CA GLY A 161 4.21 13.20 0.24
C GLY A 161 4.76 13.87 1.51
N GLU A 162 6.02 13.63 1.89
CA GLU A 162 6.62 14.24 3.10
C GLU A 162 6.56 15.78 3.08
N GLY A 163 6.75 16.39 1.90
CA GLY A 163 6.61 17.84 1.73
C GLY A 163 5.17 18.34 1.89
N GLU A 164 4.18 17.53 1.51
CA GLU A 164 2.76 17.88 1.60
C GLU A 164 2.25 17.80 3.05
N LEU A 165 2.79 16.89 3.86
CA LEU A 165 2.45 16.78 5.29
C LEU A 165 2.69 18.10 6.05
N ILE A 166 3.67 18.90 5.61
CA ILE A 166 3.99 20.20 6.23
C ILE A 166 2.79 21.15 6.16
N CYS A 167 2.01 21.11 5.07
CA CYS A 167 0.83 21.95 4.88
C CYS A 167 -0.30 21.67 5.90
N PHE A 168 -0.32 20.47 6.48
CA PHE A 168 -1.34 20.02 7.44
C PHE A 168 -0.88 20.11 8.89
N ARG A 169 0.37 20.53 9.14
CA ARG A 169 0.96 20.54 10.47
C ARG A 169 0.38 21.64 11.35
N LYS A 170 -0.16 21.26 12.50
CA LYS A 170 -0.62 22.18 13.56
C LYS A 170 0.45 22.32 14.63
N ILE A 171 0.95 23.54 14.83
CA ILE A 171 1.95 23.83 15.89
C ILE A 171 1.27 23.65 17.25
N LYS A 172 1.89 22.84 18.12
CA LYS A 172 1.55 22.72 19.54
C LYS A 172 2.70 23.31 20.35
N TRP A 173 2.39 24.25 21.22
CA TRP A 173 3.30 24.82 22.20
C TRP A 173 3.16 24.10 23.54
#